data_AF-A0A838TDD9-F1
#
_entry.id   AF-A0A838TDD9-F1
#
_cell.length_a   1.000
_cell.length_b   1.000
_cell.length_c   1.000
_cell.angle_alpha   90.00
_cell.angle_beta   90.00
_cell.angle_gamma   90.00
#
_symmetry.space_group_name_H-M   'P 1'
#
loop_
_entity.id
_entity.type
_entity.pdbx_description
1 polymer ?
#
loop_
_entity_poly.entity_id
_entity_poly.type
_entity_poly.pdbx_seq_one_letter_code
_entity_poly.pdbx_strand_id
1 'polypeptide(L)'
;MIVSFNNSYLQKIYEGKQVAGKPKYSKEVILKFKKTVLMLQNTESIKELRKFRGLNLEALRGDYKGFFSVRVDLQYRLILSIEKERIVLTDILIIEDLTNHYQ
;
A
#
# COMPACT_ATOMS: atom_id res chain seq x y z
N MET A 1 -4.27 -4.60 -3.00
CA MET A 1 -4.58 -3.16 -3.17
C MET A 1 -3.43 -2.50 -3.94
N ILE A 2 -3.72 -1.53 -4.82
CA ILE A 2 -2.66 -0.76 -5.49
C ILE A 2 -2.20 0.36 -4.54
N VAL A 3 -0.88 0.51 -4.36
CA VAL A 3 -0.29 1.57 -3.54
C VAL A 3 0.43 2.56 -4.43
N SER A 4 0.06 3.84 -4.32
CA SER A 4 0.75 4.99 -4.91
C SER A 4 1.32 5.88 -3.81
N PHE A 5 2.26 6.78 -4.18
CA PHE A 5 2.93 7.66 -3.22
C PHE A 5 2.79 9.13 -3.66
N ASN A 6 2.17 9.95 -2.81
CA ASN A 6 2.19 11.41 -2.96
C ASN A 6 3.47 12.05 -2.36
N ASN A 7 4.32 11.23 -1.73
CA ASN A 7 5.58 11.67 -1.13
C ASN A 7 6.75 10.98 -1.83
N SER A 8 7.49 11.74 -2.64
CA SER A 8 8.62 11.23 -3.44
C SER A 8 9.77 10.68 -2.59
N TYR A 9 9.97 11.19 -1.38
CA TYR A 9 10.95 10.64 -0.44
C TYR A 9 10.56 9.23 0.00
N LEU A 10 9.30 9.04 0.43
CA LEU A 10 8.77 7.74 0.85
C LEU A 10 8.77 6.72 -0.29
N GLN A 11 8.45 7.16 -1.51
CA GLN A 11 8.54 6.32 -2.71
C GLN A 11 9.97 5.84 -2.95
N LYS A 12 10.95 6.75 -2.99
CA LYS A 12 12.33 6.39 -3.27
C LYS A 12 12.90 5.43 -2.23
N ILE A 13 12.64 5.66 -0.94
CA ILE A 13 13.09 4.73 0.10
C ILE A 13 12.40 3.37 -0.04
N TYR A 14 11.11 3.31 -0.41
CA TYR A 14 10.37 2.07 -0.64
C TYR A 14 11.02 1.25 -1.76
N GLU A 15 11.24 1.88 -2.91
CA GLU A 15 11.87 1.32 -4.11
C GLU A 15 13.36 0.99 -3.92
N GLY A 16 13.97 1.39 -2.79
CA GLY A 16 15.40 1.15 -2.53
C GLY A 16 16.32 2.06 -3.35
N LYS A 17 15.80 3.18 -3.87
CA LYS A 17 16.58 4.17 -4.61
C LYS A 17 17.40 5.04 -3.66
N GLN A 18 18.51 5.58 -4.16
CA GLN A 18 19.27 6.59 -3.43
C GLN A 18 18.45 7.86 -3.21
N VAL A 19 18.59 8.43 -2.02
CA VAL A 19 17.96 9.70 -1.64
C VAL A 19 19.05 10.68 -1.26
N ALA A 20 18.98 11.89 -1.80
CA ALA A 20 19.94 12.94 -1.49
C ALA A 20 19.78 13.43 -0.04
N GLY A 21 20.91 13.82 0.57
CA GLY A 21 20.96 14.36 1.92
C GLY A 21 20.96 13.31 3.03
N LYS A 22 20.84 13.78 4.27
CA LYS A 22 20.83 12.91 5.45
C LYS A 22 19.54 12.08 5.50
N PRO A 23 19.61 10.76 5.74
CA PRO A 23 18.43 9.94 5.92
C PRO A 23 17.57 10.48 7.07
N LYS A 24 16.27 10.67 6.82
CA LYS A 24 15.30 11.12 7.83
C LYS A 24 14.95 10.02 8.84
N TYR A 25 15.06 8.77 8.43
CA TYR A 25 14.69 7.60 9.22
C TYR A 25 15.86 6.62 9.32
N SER A 26 15.94 5.90 10.43
CA SER A 26 16.91 4.82 10.59
C SER A 26 16.63 3.68 9.62
N LYS A 27 17.65 2.87 9.33
CA LYS A 27 17.51 1.67 8.49
C LYS A 27 16.42 0.73 9.02
N GLU A 28 16.32 0.58 10.34
CA GLU A 28 15.31 -0.26 10.98
C GLU A 28 13.88 0.26 10.73
N VAL A 29 13.65 1.57 10.89
CA VAL A 29 12.34 2.18 10.61
C VAL A 29 11.97 2.01 9.14
N ILE A 30 12.94 2.17 8.23
CA ILE A 30 12.72 1.95 6.79
C ILE A 30 12.31 0.50 6.49
N LEU A 31 12.94 -0.49 7.14
CA LEU A 31 12.57 -1.90 6.97
C LEU A 31 11.15 -2.18 7.45
N LYS A 32 10.77 -1.67 8.63
CA LYS A 32 9.39 -1.81 9.14
C LYS A 32 8.39 -1.12 8.24
N PHE A 33 8.69 0.09 7.77
CA PHE A 33 7.88 0.82 6.80
C PHE A 33 7.63 0.00 5.53
N LYS A 34 8.69 -0.55 4.91
CA LYS A 34 8.56 -1.40 3.71
C LYS A 34 7.68 -2.62 3.96
N LYS A 35 7.87 -3.30 5.10
CA LYS A 35 7.05 -4.45 5.50
C LYS A 35 5.57 -4.06 5.66
N THR A 36 5.29 -2.92 6.28
CA THR A 36 3.92 -2.40 6.39
C THR A 36 3.32 -2.13 5.02
N VAL A 37 4.03 -1.43 4.12
CA VAL A 37 3.54 -1.15 2.76
C VAL A 37 3.27 -2.44 1.97
N LEU A 38 4.16 -3.43 2.06
CA LEU A 38 3.97 -4.73 1.39
C LEU A 38 2.72 -5.46 1.91
N MET A 39 2.45 -5.41 3.21
CA MET A 39 1.21 -5.95 3.80
C MET A 39 -0.03 -5.24 3.24
N LEU A 40 0.02 -3.91 3.10
CA LEU A 40 -1.08 -3.14 2.50
C LEU A 40 -1.31 -3.54 1.04
N GLN A 41 -0.25 -3.70 0.25
CA GLN A 41 -0.32 -4.11 -1.16
C GLN A 41 -0.96 -5.50 -1.33
N ASN A 42 -0.58 -6.44 -0.48
CA ASN A 42 -1.05 -7.83 -0.53
C ASN A 42 -2.43 -8.06 0.11
N THR A 43 -3.08 -7.01 0.61
CA THR A 43 -4.45 -7.11 1.14
C THR A 43 -5.46 -6.75 0.05
N GLU A 44 -6.61 -7.43 0.03
CA GLU A 44 -7.64 -7.23 -1.00
C GLU A 44 -8.54 -6.02 -0.73
N SER A 45 -8.80 -5.71 0.54
CA SER A 45 -9.71 -4.63 0.91
C SER A 45 -9.39 -4.00 2.27
N ILE A 46 -9.94 -2.80 2.50
CA ILE A 46 -9.87 -2.15 3.81
C ILE A 46 -10.54 -2.97 4.92
N LYS A 47 -11.52 -3.82 4.59
CA LYS A 47 -12.19 -4.70 5.56
C LYS A 47 -11.21 -5.77 6.05
N GLU A 48 -10.45 -6.35 5.13
CA GLU A 48 -9.38 -7.30 5.47
C GLU A 48 -8.27 -6.62 6.29
N LEU A 49 -7.89 -5.39 5.96
CA LEU A 49 -6.90 -4.62 6.74
C LEU A 49 -7.26 -4.50 8.23
N ARG A 50 -8.56 -4.37 8.56
CA ARG A 50 -9.03 -4.30 9.95
C ARG A 50 -8.82 -5.60 10.75
N LYS A 51 -8.64 -6.75 10.08
CA LYS A 51 -8.35 -8.02 10.76
C LYS A 51 -6.92 -8.05 11.31
N PHE A 52 -6.00 -7.29 10.72
CA PHE A 52 -4.62 -7.17 11.20
C PHE A 52 -4.53 -6.21 12.39
N ARG A 53 -4.77 -6.72 13.60
CA ARG A 53 -4.73 -5.91 14.84
C ARG A 53 -3.43 -5.12 15.01
N GLY A 54 -2.30 -5.66 14.55
CA GLY A 54 -1.00 -4.99 14.60
C GLY A 54 -0.91 -3.69 13.78
N LEU A 55 -1.74 -3.53 12.74
CA LEU A 55 -1.80 -2.28 11.96
C LEU A 55 -2.53 -1.17 12.69
N ASN A 56 -3.36 -1.49 13.69
CA ASN A 56 -4.18 -0.53 14.42
C ASN A 56 -4.82 0.53 13.49
N LEU A 57 -5.55 0.09 12.46
CA LEU A 57 -6.11 0.98 11.44
C LEU A 57 -7.12 1.95 12.04
N GLU A 58 -6.86 3.25 11.91
CA GLU A 58 -7.67 4.32 12.48
C GLU A 58 -8.09 5.32 11.38
N ALA A 59 -9.35 5.74 11.37
CA ALA A 59 -9.79 6.86 10.54
C ALA A 59 -9.46 8.18 11.25
N LEU A 60 -8.82 9.11 10.55
CA LEU A 60 -8.41 10.40 11.10
C LEU A 60 -9.56 11.42 11.05
N ARG A 61 -9.46 12.45 11.89
CA ARG A 61 -10.46 13.51 12.08
C ARG A 61 -9.81 14.90 11.90
N GLY A 62 -10.62 15.95 11.89
CA GLY A 62 -10.15 17.34 11.71
C GLY A 62 -9.57 17.56 10.32
N ASP A 63 -8.40 18.20 10.23
CA ASP A 63 -7.73 18.51 8.96
C ASP A 63 -7.34 17.26 8.15
N TYR A 64 -7.26 16.10 8.81
CA TYR A 64 -7.02 14.81 8.18
C TYR A 64 -8.31 14.01 7.93
N LYS A 65 -9.48 14.64 7.92
CA LYS A 65 -10.73 13.98 7.55
C LYS A 65 -10.61 13.35 6.15
N GLY A 66 -10.94 12.06 6.05
CA GLY A 66 -10.80 11.28 4.82
C GLY A 66 -9.47 10.52 4.70
N PHE A 67 -8.52 10.79 5.59
CA PHE A 67 -7.31 9.98 5.74
C PHE A 67 -7.48 8.90 6.80
N PHE A 68 -6.61 7.92 6.74
CA PHE A 68 -6.46 6.84 7.68
C PHE A 68 -5.02 6.80 8.19
N SER A 69 -4.82 6.15 9.33
CA SER A 69 -3.51 5.87 9.85
C SER A 69 -3.32 4.39 10.16
N VAL A 70 -2.16 3.84 9.78
CA VAL A 70 -1.72 2.50 10.17
C VAL A 70 -0.38 2.55 10.89
N ARG A 71 -0.20 1.65 11.85
CA ARG A 71 0.99 1.50 12.66
C ARG A 71 2.13 0.89 11.84
N VAL A 72 3.30 1.52 11.92
CA VAL A 72 4.58 0.94 11.48
C VAL A 72 5.28 0.30 12.67
N ASP A 73 5.36 1.02 13.79
CA ASP A 73 5.81 0.52 15.08
C ASP A 73 5.20 1.32 16.26
N LEU A 74 5.81 1.28 17.44
CA LEU A 74 5.31 2.02 18.59
C LEU A 74 5.41 3.55 18.43
N GLN A 75 6.32 4.04 17.58
CA GLN A 75 6.60 5.47 17.41
C GLN A 75 6.07 6.01 16.07
N TYR A 76 6.09 5.20 15.01
CA TYR A 76 5.79 5.64 13.66
C TYR A 76 4.45 5.10 13.16
N ARG A 77 3.72 5.98 12.47
CA ARG A 77 2.49 5.65 11.75
C ARG A 77 2.55 6.19 10.33
N LEU A 78 1.96 5.45 9.39
CA LEU A 78 1.68 5.94 8.05
C LEU A 78 0.33 6.63 8.04
N ILE A 79 0.27 7.76 7.33
CA ILE A 79 -0.98 8.43 6.96
C ILE A 79 -1.24 8.10 5.49
N LEU A 80 -2.44 7.65 5.19
CA LEU A 80 -2.85 7.25 3.85
C LEU A 80 -4.28 7.69 3.55
N SER A 81 -4.55 8.02 2.30
CA SER A 81 -5.90 8.16 1.77
C SER A 81 -6.26 6.92 0.95
N ILE A 82 -7.55 6.71 0.73
CA ILE A 82 -8.04 5.59 -0.09
C ILE A 82 -8.92 6.19 -1.18
N GLU A 83 -8.48 6.08 -2.42
CA GLU A 83 -9.28 6.38 -3.59
C GLU A 83 -10.12 5.15 -3.94
N LYS A 84 -11.44 5.26 -3.79
CA LYS A 84 -12.39 4.15 -4.05
C LYS A 84 -12.88 4.09 -5.50
N GLU A 85 -12.55 5.10 -6.33
CA GLU A 85 -13.17 5.33 -7.63
C GLU A 85 -12.41 4.74 -8.83
N ARG A 86 -11.42 3.86 -8.61
CA ARG A 86 -10.95 2.99 -9.69
C ARG A 86 -11.76 1.71 -9.68
N ILE A 87 -12.80 1.66 -10.50
CA ILE A 87 -13.30 0.39 -11.02
C ILE A 87 -12.09 -0.27 -11.71
N VAL A 88 -11.45 -1.23 -11.04
CA VAL A 88 -10.53 -2.14 -11.73
C VAL A 88 -11.40 -3.24 -12.31
N LEU A 89 -12.00 -3.00 -13.48
CA LEU A 89 -12.47 -4.06 -14.35
C LEU A 89 -11.20 -4.73 -14.89
N THR A 90 -10.85 -5.88 -14.32
CA THR A 90 -9.79 -6.72 -14.85
C THR A 90 -10.45 -7.89 -15.57
N ASP A 91 -10.16 -8.02 -16.85
CA ASP A 91 -10.55 -9.18 -17.64
C ASP A 91 -9.65 -10.37 -17.28
N ILE A 92 -10.28 -11.52 -17.03
CA ILE A 92 -9.59 -12.79 -16.83
C ILE A 92 -9.66 -13.55 -18.15
N LEU A 93 -8.52 -13.76 -18.78
CA LEU A 93 -8.38 -14.64 -19.94
C LEU A 93 -8.07 -16.04 -19.45
N ILE A 94 -8.97 -16.99 -19.74
CA ILE A 94 -8.76 -18.42 -19.52
C ILE A 94 -8.67 -19.07 -20.90
N ILE A 95 -7.56 -19.75 -21.16
CA ILE A 95 -7.33 -20.49 -22.40
C ILE A 95 -7.74 -21.93 -22.15
N GLU A 96 -8.84 -22.34 -22.78
CA GLU A 96 -9.45 -23.67 -22.57
C GLU A 96 -8.94 -24.71 -23.59
N ASP A 97 -8.72 -24.30 -24.85
CA ASP A 97 -8.23 -25.18 -25.91
C ASP A 97 -7.69 -24.36 -27.11
N LEU A 98 -7.00 -25.02 -28.03
CA LEU A 98 -6.57 -24.47 -29.32
C LEU A 98 -7.00 -25.41 -30.45
N THR A 99 -7.99 -25.01 -31.24
CA THR A 99 -8.54 -25.81 -32.35
C THR A 99 -8.49 -25.05 -33.68
N ASN A 100 -8.47 -25.78 -34.81
CA ASN A 100 -8.58 -25.17 -36.14
C ASN A 100 -10.08 -25.03 -36.49
N HIS A 101 -10.56 -23.79 -36.64
CA HIS A 101 -11.99 -23.53 -36.83
C HIS A 101 -12.52 -23.94 -38.22
N TYR A 102 -11.63 -24.28 -39.16
CA TYR A 102 -11.99 -24.73 -40.50
C TYR A 102 -11.29 -26.04 -40.94
N GLN A 103 -10.64 -26.78 -40.03
CA GLN A 103 -10.19 -28.18 -40.24
C GLN A 103 -10.43 -29.05 -39.02
#